data_AF-K2EAQ3-F1
#
_entry.id   AF-K2EAQ3-F1
#
_cell.length_a   1.000
_cell.length_b   1.000
_cell.length_c   1.000
_cell.angle_alpha   90.00
_cell.angle_beta   90.00
_cell.angle_gamma   90.00
#
_symmetry.space_group_name_H-M   'P 1'
#
loop_
_entity.id
_entity.type
_entity.pdbx_description
1 polymer ?
#
loop_
_entity_poly.entity_id
_entity_poly.type
_entity_poly.pdbx_seq_one_letter_code
_entity_poly.pdbx_strand_id
1 'polypeptide(L)' 'MTIPLSPFFAKSILRIIPYRFSHRLLVVCRGYSEDFENFTELVWQDDKNLDFTDRATYPQFQLWLI' A
#
# COMPACT_ATOMS: atom_id res chain seq x y z
N MET A 1 -1.48 -9.64 -10.96
CA MET A 1 -2.82 -9.87 -10.36
C MET A 1 -3.05 -8.85 -9.25
N THR A 2 -4.19 -8.17 -9.26
CA THR A 2 -4.55 -7.14 -8.27
C THR A 2 -5.55 -7.68 -7.26
N ILE A 3 -5.25 -7.55 -5.97
CA ILE A 3 -6.12 -8.00 -4.87
C ILE A 3 -6.47 -6.77 -4.03
N PRO A 4 -7.74 -6.37 -3.89
CA PRO A 4 -8.12 -5.26 -3.03
C PRO A 4 -7.79 -5.59 -1.58
N LEU A 5 -7.22 -4.63 -0.86
CA LEU A 5 -6.83 -4.77 0.53
C LEU A 5 -7.63 -3.84 1.43
N SER A 6 -8.02 -4.34 2.60
CA SER A 6 -8.50 -3.46 3.67
C SER A 6 -7.30 -2.74 4.30
N PRO A 7 -7.49 -1.53 4.85
CA PRO A 7 -6.41 -0.78 5.51
C PRO A 7 -5.65 -1.57 6.58
N PHE A 8 -6.38 -2.35 7.37
CA PHE A 8 -5.81 -3.15 8.45
C PHE A 8 -4.89 -4.26 7.91
N PHE A 9 -5.32 -4.92 6.83
CA PHE A 9 -4.51 -5.93 6.17
C PHE A 9 -3.36 -5.30 5.40
N ALA A 10 -3.56 -4.15 4.74
CA ALA A 10 -2.50 -3.44 4.03
C ALA A 10 -1.32 -3.11 4.93
N LYS A 11 -1.57 -2.56 6.14
CA LYS A 11 -0.49 -2.24 7.09
C LYS A 11 0.21 -3.49 7.61
N SER A 12 -0.56 -4.53 7.93
CA SER A 12 -0.02 -5.81 8.40
C SER A 12 0.85 -6.49 7.33
N ILE A 13 0.36 -6.52 6.09
CA ILE A 13 1.04 -7.11 4.94
C ILE A 13 2.30 -6.32 4.61
N LEU A 14 2.21 -4.99 4.54
CA LEU A 14 3.36 -4.12 4.31
C LEU A 14 4.46 -4.32 5.34
N ARG A 15 4.10 -4.53 6.62
CA ARG A 15 5.05 -4.82 7.70
C ARG A 15 5.75 -6.17 7.54
N ILE A 16 5.04 -7.17 7.04
CA ILE A 16 5.50 -8.56 6.99
C ILE A 16 6.29 -8.84 5.70
N ILE A 17 5.95 -8.16 4.60
CA ILE A 17 6.65 -8.33 3.33
C ILE A 17 8.09 -7.86 3.49
N PRO A 18 9.08 -8.76 3.35
CA PRO A 18 10.47 -8.34 3.31
C PRO A 18 10.69 -7.48 2.06
N TYR A 19 11.50 -6.41 2.15
CA TYR A 19 11.89 -5.60 0.98
C TYR A 19 12.39 -6.44 -0.20
N ARG A 20 13.03 -7.58 0.09
CA ARG A 20 13.47 -8.54 -0.93
C ARG A 20 12.31 -9.10 -1.76
N PHE A 21 11.08 -9.17 -1.27
CA PHE A 21 9.90 -9.66 -2.00
C PHE A 21 9.12 -8.54 -2.71
N SER A 22 9.44 -7.27 -2.50
CA SER A 22 8.81 -6.13 -3.19
C SER A 22 8.91 -6.23 -4.72
N HIS A 23 9.89 -6.94 -5.27
CA HIS A 23 10.00 -7.16 -6.73
C HIS A 23 8.89 -8.05 -7.34
N ARG A 24 8.14 -8.81 -6.52
CA ARG A 24 7.01 -9.64 -6.99
C ARG A 24 5.68 -9.24 -6.38
N LEU A 25 5.71 -8.48 -5.29
CA LEU A 25 4.54 -8.22 -4.48
C LEU A 25 4.60 -6.80 -3.92
N LEU A 26 3.78 -5.93 -4.48
CA LEU A 26 3.71 -4.51 -4.14
C LEU A 26 2.41 -4.24 -3.38
N VAL A 27 2.51 -3.50 -2.29
CA VAL A 27 1.34 -2.88 -1.67
C VAL A 27 1.23 -1.50 -2.26
N VAL A 28 0.11 -1.16 -2.85
CA VAL A 28 -0.11 0.15 -3.47
C VAL A 28 -1.32 0.85 -2.85
N CYS A 29 -1.30 2.18 -2.85
CA CYS A 29 -2.40 3.02 -2.41
C CYS A 29 -2.77 4.04 -3.47
N ARG A 30 -4.07 4.25 -3.72
CA ARG A 30 -4.58 5.27 -4.63
C ARG A 30 -4.74 6.59 -3.91
N GLY A 31 -4.42 7.69 -4.59
CA GLY A 31 -4.64 9.02 -4.04
C GLY A 31 -3.60 9.42 -3.00
N TYR A 32 -2.47 8.71 -2.99
CA TYR A 32 -1.37 8.93 -2.09
C TYR A 32 -0.21 9.65 -2.81
N SER A 33 0.37 10.66 -2.14
CA SER A 33 1.37 11.59 -2.70
C SER A 33 0.75 12.65 -3.65
N GLU A 34 1.54 13.23 -4.55
CA GLU A 34 1.10 14.21 -5.56
C GLU A 34 0.20 13.58 -6.64
N ASP A 35 0.09 12.24 -6.66
CA ASP A 35 -0.68 11.46 -7.62
C ASP A 35 -2.05 11.08 -7.06
N PHE A 36 -3.04 11.94 -7.29
CA PHE A 36 -4.43 11.73 -6.83
C PHE A 36 -5.19 10.66 -7.65
N GLU A 37 -4.73 10.38 -8.87
CA GLU A 37 -5.42 9.45 -9.79
C GLU A 37 -4.79 8.06 -9.82
N ASN A 38 -3.47 7.97 -9.59
CA ASN A 38 -2.69 6.75 -9.74
C ASN A 38 -2.51 5.98 -8.43
N PHE A 39 -2.10 4.71 -8.58
CA PHE A 39 -1.67 3.87 -7.46
C PHE A 39 -0.17 4.03 -7.24
N THR A 40 0.20 4.42 -6.03
CA THR A 40 1.60 4.61 -5.61
C THR A 40 2.02 3.44 -4.73
N GLU A 41 3.23 2.93 -4.94
CA GLU A 41 3.82 1.89 -4.07
C GLU A 41 4.01 2.43 -2.65
N LEU A 42 3.64 1.60 -1.67
CA LEU A 42 3.96 1.81 -0.26
C LEU A 42 5.15 0.96 0.13
N VAL A 43 6.09 1.57 0.86
CA VAL A 43 7.29 0.94 1.38
C VAL A 43 7.29 1.05 2.90
N TRP A 44 7.43 -0.08 3.60
CA TRP A 44 7.35 -0.09 5.06
C TRP A 44 8.31 0.89 5.76
N GLN A 45 9.51 1.10 5.21
CA GLN A 45 10.49 1.99 5.80
C GLN A 45 10.01 3.45 5.85
N ASP A 46 9.36 3.90 4.78
CA ASP A 46 8.92 5.29 4.61
C ASP A 46 7.49 5.50 5.13
N ASP A 47 6.62 4.51 4.93
CA ASP A 47 5.16 4.67 5.09
C ASP A 47 4.58 4.08 6.38
N LYS A 48 5.39 3.45 7.25
CA LYS A 48 4.92 2.84 8.51
C LYS A 48 4.13 3.79 9.41
N ASN A 49 4.41 5.09 9.33
CA ASN A 49 3.84 6.14 10.17
C ASN A 49 2.53 6.71 9.61
N LEU A 50 2.12 6.34 8.39
CA LEU A 50 0.85 6.80 7.85
C LEU A 50 -0.33 6.18 8.61
N ASP A 51 -1.42 6.95 8.69
CA ASP A 51 -2.68 6.47 9.22
C ASP A 51 -3.53 5.84 8.12
N PHE A 52 -3.36 4.53 7.93
CA PHE A 52 -4.06 3.78 6.89
C PHE A 52 -5.59 3.79 7.12
N THR A 53 -6.05 4.09 8.34
CA THR A 53 -7.48 4.11 8.67
C THR A 53 -8.17 5.39 8.20
N ASP A 54 -7.40 6.43 7.87
CA ASP A 54 -7.92 7.65 7.28
C ASP A 54 -8.32 7.40 5.81
N ARG A 55 -9.61 7.13 5.62
CA ARG A 55 -10.19 6.88 4.29
C ARG A 55 -10.31 8.14 3.43
N ALA A 56 -10.17 9.33 4.01
CA ALA A 56 -10.18 10.57 3.25
C ALA A 56 -8.86 10.75 2.49
N THR A 57 -7.74 10.47 3.17
CA THR A 57 -6.40 10.55 2.57
C THR A 57 -6.01 9.25 1.84
N TYR A 58 -6.42 8.08 2.33
CA TYR A 58 -6.08 6.77 1.76
C TYR A 58 -7.33 5.97 1.38
N PRO A 59 -7.99 6.33 0.27
CA PRO A 59 -9.29 5.77 -0.08
C PRO A 59 -9.23 4.29 -0.53
N GLN A 60 -8.10 3.83 -1.09
CA GLN A 60 -8.04 2.51 -1.70
C GLN A 60 -6.64 1.89 -1.62
N PHE A 61 -6.56 0.68 -1.05
CA PHE A 61 -5.34 -0.14 -1.02
C PHE A 61 -5.48 -1.37 -1.90
N GLN A 62 -4.39 -1.77 -2.55
CA GLN A 62 -4.33 -3.00 -3.34
C GLN A 62 -2.99 -3.72 -3.13
N LEU A 63 -3.02 -5.03 -3.33
CA LEU A 63 -1.84 -5.87 -3.49
C LEU A 63 -1.66 -6.18 -4.96
N TRP A 64 -0.50 -5.86 -5.51
CA TRP A 64 -0.14 -6.22 -6.87
C TRP A 64 0.87 -7.34 -6.84
N LEU A 65 0.48 -8.50 -7.37
CA LEU A 65 1.39 -9.59 -7.71
C LEU A 65 1.87 -9.40 -9.15
N ILE A 66 3.17 -9.24 -9.34
CA ILE A 66 3.82 -9.10 -10.66
C ILE A 66 4.15 -10.49 -11.23
#